data_AF-A0AA88KJH7-F1
#
_entry.id   AF-A0AA88KJH7-F1
#
_cell.length_a   1.000
_cell.length_b   1.000
_cell.length_c   1.000
_cell.angle_alpha   90.00
_cell.angle_beta   90.00
_cell.angle_gamma   90.00
#
_symmetry.space_group_name_H-M   'P 1'
#
loop_
_entity.id
_entity.type
_entity.pdbx_description
1 polymer ?
#
loop_
_entity_poly.entity_id
_entity_poly.type
_entity_poly.pdbx_seq_one_letter_code
_entity_poly.pdbx_strand_id
1 'polypeptide(L)'
;MFLRLGRNFSPNGVLPHSDDENSNQEIIPENETTDPNIPTLFLASDTIESIAEFLDEQDREMAQHVCMCFQEACRTVARREFQYMWHDENLCLRKPLSEPPVDEEFIVKREMEFKTKFPLCLREFLKITNGRPAWSDEVDHVSNMLNRVELWKYNHARTVILLGMSTQNSMSLTLDPKHSIIRLNHQKINFKHYVTMQNRTFNHTLYDAEKFKSKKYFPYHIQRSVYSILPSIFTSQRWFTLHCVQRDGLCLQYADMEFKKDPQIVKEAYRQNPKSFKFCSDELQNQNTELVMELFQIDPECLLTYLTKTHELFHRKEFMLQAVQIGGQFLRKASSDLKNDRELVLKAIENYPDSISYASLELKNDFEIVMKALNGNVRTYQHISGSLKLNEQTLTLVLERNGRLLRDLPEELQQDEQLQLLAVKTDPFSLTKFKFKPPESQYREFALQAVKSNGWCMHYLPRCFAQDREIVTALIQSSAFGSNHGLFRIANDQLRNDKELVKLAIQHNPMALQYASEALREDLDIVLLAIRRNGKALSYASKKLQCKQYVAMQRNADVVNREPNSLSSYEEEKASIPLKNRMKNTSKKALRRKK
;
A
#
# COMPACT_ATOMS: atom_id res chain seq x y z
N MET A 1 -1.39 -7.77 45.90
CA MET A 1 -1.71 -6.76 44.87
C MET A 1 -2.88 -5.84 45.24
N PHE A 2 -3.91 -6.31 45.97
CA PHE A 2 -5.05 -5.48 46.40
C PHE A 2 -4.80 -4.50 47.57
N LEU A 3 -3.78 -4.71 48.40
CA LEU A 3 -3.50 -3.84 49.56
C LEU A 3 -2.58 -2.63 49.28
N ARG A 4 -2.09 -2.43 48.05
CA ARG A 4 -1.17 -1.32 47.72
C ARG A 4 -1.85 -0.07 47.12
N LEU A 5 -3.13 -0.12 46.76
CA LEU A 5 -3.81 1.00 46.08
C LEU A 5 -4.69 1.86 47.01
N GLY A 6 -4.80 1.51 48.29
CA GLY A 6 -5.67 2.20 49.26
C GLY A 6 -5.07 3.41 49.98
N ARG A 7 -3.88 3.92 49.61
CA ARG A 7 -3.23 5.02 50.36
C ARG A 7 -3.00 6.34 49.63
N ASN A 8 -3.25 6.45 48.33
CA ASN A 8 -3.01 7.70 47.60
C ASN A 8 -4.25 8.21 46.88
N PHE A 9 -5.23 8.72 47.62
CA PHE A 9 -6.13 9.76 47.12
C PHE A 9 -6.58 10.66 48.28
N SER A 10 -5.87 11.77 48.45
CA SER A 10 -6.40 13.00 49.04
C SER A 10 -6.26 14.09 47.97
N PRO A 11 -7.25 14.98 47.81
CA PRO A 11 -7.32 15.91 46.70
C PRO A 11 -6.46 17.14 46.99
N ASN A 12 -5.39 17.37 46.21
CA ASN A 12 -4.90 18.68 45.77
C ASN A 12 -3.46 18.58 45.23
N GLY A 13 -3.29 18.97 43.96
CA GLY A 13 -2.19 19.80 43.47
C GLY A 13 -0.73 19.27 43.44
N VAL A 14 -0.14 19.41 42.24
CA VAL A 14 1.28 19.69 41.92
C VAL A 14 2.19 18.48 41.59
N LEU A 15 2.73 18.51 40.37
CA LEU A 15 3.87 17.72 39.85
C LEU A 15 5.19 18.13 40.53
N PRO A 16 6.21 17.24 40.66
CA PRO A 16 7.31 17.28 39.68
C PRO A 16 8.06 15.94 39.41
N HIS A 17 8.79 15.93 38.28
CA HIS A 17 10.14 15.38 37.94
C HIS A 17 10.90 14.54 39.00
N SER A 18 11.85 13.64 38.73
CA SER A 18 12.66 13.18 37.58
C SER A 18 13.40 11.88 38.01
N ASP A 19 14.13 11.25 37.06
CA ASP A 19 15.29 10.35 37.26
C ASP A 19 15.00 8.91 37.76
N ASP A 20 15.66 7.85 37.32
CA ASP A 20 16.42 7.52 36.13
C ASP A 20 16.70 5.99 36.21
N GLU A 21 17.13 5.40 35.11
CA GLU A 21 17.93 4.16 35.00
C GLU A 21 17.30 2.74 35.09
N ASN A 22 17.27 2.13 33.89
CA ASN A 22 17.92 0.86 33.52
C ASN A 22 17.42 -0.46 34.14
N SER A 23 17.14 -1.55 33.42
CA SER A 23 17.71 -2.01 32.15
C SER A 23 17.04 -3.31 31.64
N ASN A 24 17.17 -3.52 30.31
CA ASN A 24 17.24 -4.78 29.55
C ASN A 24 15.95 -5.58 29.24
N GLN A 25 15.49 -5.52 27.97
CA GLN A 25 15.73 -6.47 26.84
C GLN A 25 14.81 -7.71 26.92
N GLU A 26 14.09 -8.21 25.91
CA GLU A 26 14.02 -7.98 24.46
C GLU A 26 12.76 -8.68 23.89
N ILE A 27 12.17 -8.08 22.84
CA ILE A 27 11.46 -8.66 21.66
C ILE A 27 10.07 -9.33 21.83
N ILE A 28 9.09 -8.61 21.25
CA ILE A 28 7.72 -9.01 20.87
C ILE A 28 7.68 -9.19 19.33
N PRO A 29 6.87 -10.08 18.75
CA PRO A 29 6.33 -9.89 17.41
C PRO A 29 4.92 -9.29 17.45
N GLU A 30 4.72 -8.33 16.55
CA GLU A 30 3.62 -7.40 16.37
C GLU A 30 2.23 -8.01 16.11
N ASN A 31 1.21 -7.26 16.59
CA ASN A 31 -0.06 -6.87 15.93
C ASN A 31 -1.34 -7.27 16.68
N GLU A 32 -1.89 -6.30 17.43
CA GLU A 32 -3.20 -5.66 17.18
C GLU A 32 -3.46 -4.63 18.29
N THR A 33 -3.51 -3.36 17.88
CA THR A 33 -3.58 -2.18 18.76
C THR A 33 -5.00 -1.96 19.28
N THR A 34 -5.24 -2.40 20.52
CA THR A 34 -6.24 -1.79 21.42
C THR A 34 -5.51 -1.12 22.58
N ASP A 35 -5.78 0.17 22.80
CA ASP A 35 -5.28 0.98 23.91
C ASP A 35 -5.26 0.22 25.26
N PRO A 36 -4.10 0.01 25.90
CA PRO A 36 -3.98 -0.83 27.08
C PRO A 36 -3.89 0.06 28.33
N ASN A 37 -5.00 0.33 29.02
CA ASN A 37 -4.94 0.66 30.46
C ASN A 37 -6.29 0.75 31.20
N ILE A 38 -7.23 -0.15 30.91
CA ILE A 38 -8.17 -0.58 31.95
C ILE A 38 -8.30 -2.09 31.85
N PRO A 39 -7.69 -2.89 32.75
CA PRO A 39 -8.06 -4.28 32.85
C PRO A 39 -9.51 -4.31 33.33
N THR A 40 -10.44 -4.66 32.44
CA THR A 40 -11.79 -5.08 32.84
C THR A 40 -11.66 -6.36 33.64
N LEU A 41 -11.44 -6.22 34.94
CA LEU A 41 -11.40 -7.33 35.88
C LEU A 41 -12.84 -7.79 36.16
N PHE A 42 -13.42 -8.54 35.22
CA PHE A 42 -14.54 -9.40 35.56
C PHE A 42 -13.95 -10.63 36.24
N LEU A 43 -13.83 -10.58 37.57
CA LEU A 43 -13.68 -11.82 38.34
C LEU A 43 -14.96 -12.62 38.11
N ALA A 44 -14.87 -13.71 37.34
CA ALA A 44 -15.93 -14.70 37.31
C ALA A 44 -16.12 -15.23 38.75
N SER A 45 -17.35 -15.58 39.15
CA SER A 45 -17.60 -16.16 40.49
C SER A 45 -16.62 -17.29 40.80
N ASP A 46 -16.31 -18.06 39.77
CA ASP A 46 -15.50 -19.27 39.80
C ASP A 46 -14.03 -18.96 40.15
N THR A 47 -13.53 -17.76 39.82
CA THR A 47 -12.16 -17.33 40.13
C THR A 47 -12.01 -16.87 41.58
N ILE A 48 -13.09 -16.39 42.20
CA ILE A 48 -13.11 -16.00 43.62
C ILE A 48 -13.13 -17.25 44.49
N GLU A 49 -13.85 -18.29 44.07
CA GLU A 49 -13.88 -19.58 44.78
C GLU A 49 -12.50 -20.27 44.78
N SER A 50 -11.78 -20.27 43.65
CA SER A 50 -10.42 -20.86 43.58
C SER A 50 -9.36 -20.10 44.38
N ILE A 51 -9.52 -18.79 44.61
CA ILE A 51 -8.60 -17.99 45.44
C ILE A 51 -8.95 -18.12 46.93
N ALA A 52 -10.25 -18.26 47.24
CA ALA A 52 -10.74 -18.42 48.60
C ALA A 52 -10.24 -19.71 49.28
N GLU A 53 -9.99 -20.78 48.53
CA GLU A 53 -9.46 -22.05 49.06
C GLU A 53 -8.07 -21.92 49.70
N PHE A 54 -7.26 -20.95 49.26
CA PHE A 54 -5.89 -20.73 49.76
C PHE A 54 -5.78 -19.63 50.82
N LEU A 55 -6.92 -19.06 51.24
CA LEU A 55 -6.98 -17.99 52.26
C LEU A 55 -7.50 -18.56 53.58
N ASP A 56 -6.86 -18.14 54.68
CA ASP A 56 -7.32 -18.41 56.04
C ASP A 56 -8.72 -17.79 56.26
N GLU A 57 -9.49 -18.31 57.22
CA GLU A 57 -10.92 -17.99 57.39
C GLU A 57 -11.20 -16.48 57.51
N GLN A 58 -10.33 -15.75 58.21
CA GLN A 58 -10.41 -14.30 58.40
C GLN A 58 -10.08 -13.51 57.11
N ASP A 59 -9.10 -13.97 56.34
CA ASP A 59 -8.71 -13.37 55.06
C ASP A 59 -9.72 -13.70 53.95
N ARG A 60 -10.38 -14.86 54.04
CA ARG A 60 -11.49 -15.26 53.17
C ARG A 60 -12.70 -14.37 53.37
N GLU A 61 -13.09 -14.10 54.62
CA GLU A 61 -14.17 -13.13 54.94
C GLU A 61 -13.82 -11.73 54.43
N MET A 62 -12.58 -11.28 54.63
CA MET A 62 -12.12 -9.98 54.16
C MET A 62 -12.11 -9.90 52.63
N ALA A 63 -11.63 -10.92 51.93
CA ALA A 63 -11.63 -11.00 50.47
C ALA A 63 -13.07 -11.03 49.91
N GLN A 64 -13.97 -11.79 50.53
CA GLN A 64 -15.40 -11.80 50.18
C GLN A 64 -16.02 -10.42 50.38
N HIS A 65 -15.74 -9.75 51.50
CA HIS A 65 -16.23 -8.41 51.78
C HIS A 65 -15.73 -7.38 50.75
N VAL A 66 -14.44 -7.39 50.43
CA VAL A 66 -13.85 -6.52 49.40
C VAL A 66 -14.45 -6.79 48.03
N CYS A 67 -14.65 -8.06 47.66
CA CYS A 67 -15.30 -8.42 46.40
C CYS A 67 -16.75 -7.93 46.36
N MET A 68 -17.52 -8.06 47.44
CA MET A 68 -18.88 -7.52 47.54
C MET A 68 -18.90 -6.00 47.38
N CYS A 69 -18.02 -5.29 48.09
CA CYS A 69 -17.90 -3.83 47.97
C CYS A 69 -17.49 -3.39 46.55
N PHE A 70 -16.56 -4.10 45.92
CA PHE A 70 -16.14 -3.83 44.54
C PHE A 70 -17.28 -4.08 43.54
N GLN A 71 -17.99 -5.20 43.68
CA GLN A 71 -19.18 -5.49 42.86
C GLN A 71 -20.26 -4.41 43.03
N GLU A 72 -20.50 -3.95 44.26
CA GLU A 72 -21.47 -2.89 44.53
C GLU A 72 -21.01 -1.52 43.98
N ALA A 73 -19.71 -1.23 44.01
CA ALA A 73 -19.14 -0.06 43.35
C ALA A 73 -19.32 -0.14 41.83
N CYS A 74 -19.03 -1.28 41.20
CA CYS A 74 -19.26 -1.52 39.78
C CYS A 74 -20.75 -1.38 39.41
N ARG A 75 -21.67 -1.88 40.24
CA ARG A 75 -23.12 -1.69 40.07
C ARG A 75 -23.49 -0.22 40.10
N THR A 76 -22.98 0.52 41.08
CA THR A 76 -23.25 1.95 41.24
C THR A 76 -22.76 2.74 40.03
N VAL A 77 -21.57 2.43 39.52
CA VAL A 77 -21.01 3.06 38.31
C VAL A 77 -21.88 2.75 37.09
N ALA A 78 -22.21 1.48 36.84
CA ALA A 78 -23.04 1.09 35.70
C ALA A 78 -24.44 1.72 35.75
N ARG A 79 -25.06 1.76 36.94
CA ARG A 79 -26.36 2.40 37.16
C ARG A 79 -26.30 3.89 36.85
N ARG A 80 -25.28 4.60 37.32
CA ARG A 80 -25.08 6.03 37.02
C ARG A 80 -24.92 6.27 35.53
N GLU A 81 -24.09 5.48 34.84
CA GLU A 81 -23.90 5.60 33.39
C GLU A 81 -25.20 5.42 32.60
N PHE A 82 -25.98 4.37 32.92
CA PHE A 82 -27.26 4.15 32.27
C PHE A 82 -28.27 5.26 32.59
N GLN A 83 -28.26 5.79 33.82
CA GLN A 83 -29.11 6.92 34.21
C GLN A 83 -28.75 8.20 33.45
N TYR A 84 -27.45 8.52 33.33
CA TYR A 84 -27.01 9.68 32.56
C TYR A 84 -27.40 9.56 31.09
N MET A 85 -27.10 8.41 30.46
CA MET A 85 -27.50 8.14 29.09
C MET A 85 -29.01 8.29 28.89
N TRP A 86 -29.80 7.66 29.77
CA TRP A 86 -31.26 7.72 29.71
C TRP A 86 -31.80 9.13 29.91
N HIS A 87 -31.35 9.82 30.94
CA HIS A 87 -31.81 11.14 31.31
C HIS A 87 -31.50 12.16 30.19
N ASP A 88 -30.26 12.16 29.71
CA ASP A 88 -29.80 13.06 28.64
C ASP A 88 -30.54 12.80 27.33
N GLU A 89 -30.79 11.54 26.93
CA GLU A 89 -31.57 11.25 25.73
C GLU A 89 -33.04 11.63 25.89
N ASN A 90 -33.67 11.20 26.98
CA ASN A 90 -35.10 11.34 27.18
C ASN A 90 -35.56 12.79 27.39
N LEU A 91 -34.78 13.60 28.11
CA LEU A 91 -35.10 15.02 28.31
C LEU A 91 -35.00 15.84 27.04
N CYS A 92 -34.14 15.43 26.11
CA CYS A 92 -33.92 16.14 24.86
C CYS A 92 -34.95 15.78 23.78
N LEU A 93 -35.81 14.78 24.00
CA LEU A 93 -36.91 14.50 23.09
C LEU A 93 -37.96 15.61 23.15
N ARG A 94 -38.53 15.97 22.00
CA ARG A 94 -39.64 16.94 21.91
C ARG A 94 -40.82 16.54 22.79
N LYS A 95 -41.03 15.23 22.92
CA LYS A 95 -41.93 14.62 23.88
C LYS A 95 -41.06 13.70 24.75
N PRO A 96 -40.85 13.98 26.04
CA PRO A 96 -40.15 13.06 26.92
C PRO A 96 -41.01 11.82 27.23
N LEU A 97 -40.39 10.65 27.36
CA LEU A 97 -41.06 9.43 27.79
C LEU A 97 -41.29 9.46 29.31
N SER A 98 -42.53 9.21 29.76
CA SER A 98 -42.88 9.06 31.17
C SER A 98 -43.48 7.68 31.45
N GLU A 99 -42.72 6.79 32.08
CA GLU A 99 -43.22 5.54 32.68
C GLU A 99 -42.38 5.21 33.91
N PRO A 100 -42.96 4.62 34.97
CA PRO A 100 -42.25 4.30 36.20
C PRO A 100 -41.18 3.21 35.99
N PRO A 101 -40.10 3.24 36.78
CA PRO A 101 -39.09 2.18 36.79
C PRO A 101 -39.71 0.83 37.22
N VAL A 102 -39.02 -0.27 36.91
CA VAL A 102 -39.41 -1.60 37.40
C VAL A 102 -38.87 -1.83 38.78
N ASP A 103 -39.76 -2.23 39.69
CA ASP A 103 -39.39 -2.61 41.04
C ASP A 103 -38.61 -3.92 41.06
N GLU A 104 -37.70 -4.03 42.02
CA GLU A 104 -36.81 -5.19 42.18
C GLU A 104 -37.60 -6.50 42.34
N GLU A 105 -38.72 -6.43 43.07
CA GLU A 105 -39.62 -7.56 43.30
C GLU A 105 -40.16 -8.14 41.99
N PHE A 106 -40.46 -7.27 41.02
CA PHE A 106 -40.98 -7.69 39.72
C PHE A 106 -39.90 -8.41 38.89
N ILE A 107 -38.66 -7.92 38.93
CA ILE A 107 -37.54 -8.58 38.24
C ILE A 107 -37.30 -9.97 38.84
N VAL A 108 -37.24 -10.06 40.16
CA VAL A 108 -37.03 -11.34 40.87
C VAL A 108 -38.14 -12.34 40.54
N LYS A 109 -39.41 -11.89 40.51
CA LYS A 109 -40.53 -12.73 40.10
C LYS A 109 -40.33 -13.31 38.69
N ARG A 110 -39.87 -12.50 37.75
CA ARG A 110 -39.62 -12.94 36.36
C ARG A 110 -38.42 -13.89 36.25
N GLU A 111 -37.35 -13.66 37.00
CA GLU A 111 -36.22 -14.59 37.10
C GLU A 111 -36.66 -15.98 37.63
N MET A 112 -37.55 -16.01 38.62
CA MET A 112 -38.15 -17.25 39.14
C MET A 112 -39.00 -17.95 38.07
N GLU A 113 -39.87 -17.22 37.37
CA GLU A 113 -40.72 -17.77 36.30
C GLU A 113 -39.88 -18.38 35.16
N PHE A 114 -38.78 -17.73 34.78
CA PHE A 114 -37.89 -18.20 33.72
C PHE A 114 -36.79 -19.16 34.17
N LYS A 115 -36.66 -19.40 35.49
CA LYS A 115 -35.61 -20.22 36.11
C LYS A 115 -34.21 -19.81 35.66
N THR A 116 -33.96 -18.52 35.53
CA THR A 116 -32.65 -17.97 35.14
C THR A 116 -32.41 -16.62 35.81
N LYS A 117 -31.16 -16.35 36.19
CA LYS A 117 -30.76 -15.03 36.68
C LYS A 117 -30.43 -14.12 35.49
N PHE A 118 -30.94 -12.90 35.52
CA PHE A 118 -30.64 -11.92 34.49
C PHE A 118 -29.23 -11.37 34.69
N PRO A 119 -28.48 -11.11 33.60
CA PRO A 119 -27.17 -10.47 33.68
C PRO A 119 -27.24 -9.12 34.39
N LEU A 120 -26.21 -8.77 35.16
CA LEU A 120 -26.18 -7.56 35.98
C LEU A 120 -26.55 -6.29 35.19
N CYS A 121 -25.94 -6.09 34.02
CA CYS A 121 -26.20 -4.92 33.19
C CYS A 121 -27.63 -4.88 32.65
N LEU A 122 -28.23 -6.04 32.35
CA LEU A 122 -29.64 -6.12 31.94
C LEU A 122 -30.55 -5.71 33.10
N ARG A 123 -30.27 -6.23 34.29
CA ARG A 123 -31.02 -5.94 35.51
C ARG A 123 -31.04 -4.45 35.84
N GLU A 124 -29.87 -3.82 35.88
CA GLU A 124 -29.75 -2.39 36.18
C GLU A 124 -30.36 -1.51 35.08
N PHE A 125 -30.31 -1.96 33.83
CA PHE A 125 -30.96 -1.26 32.72
C PHE A 125 -32.50 -1.34 32.79
N LEU A 126 -33.06 -2.49 33.18
CA LEU A 126 -34.51 -2.67 33.35
C LEU A 126 -35.10 -1.78 34.44
N LYS A 127 -34.35 -1.56 35.53
CA LYS A 127 -34.72 -0.62 36.60
C LYS A 127 -34.86 0.82 36.13
N ILE A 128 -34.31 1.17 34.97
CA ILE A 128 -34.36 2.53 34.43
C ILE A 128 -35.46 2.63 33.37
N THR A 129 -35.66 1.59 32.56
CA THR A 129 -36.47 1.67 31.33
C THR A 129 -37.74 0.82 31.33
N ASN A 130 -37.85 -0.26 32.11
CA ASN A 130 -38.92 -1.29 32.02
C ASN A 130 -39.01 -2.05 30.67
N GLY A 131 -38.03 -1.87 29.76
CA GLY A 131 -38.10 -2.41 28.39
C GLY A 131 -39.34 -1.88 27.67
N ARG A 132 -39.38 -0.64 27.20
CA ARG A 132 -40.64 -0.04 26.76
C ARG A 132 -41.08 -0.60 25.39
N PRO A 133 -42.39 -0.55 25.04
CA PRO A 133 -42.78 -0.72 23.64
C PRO A 133 -42.06 0.34 22.80
N ALA A 134 -41.71 -0.01 21.56
CA ALA A 134 -41.10 0.95 20.66
C ALA A 134 -42.04 2.15 20.48
N TRP A 135 -41.60 3.36 20.86
CA TRP A 135 -42.39 4.57 20.59
C TRP A 135 -42.56 4.77 19.08
N SER A 136 -41.58 4.34 18.31
CA SER A 136 -41.66 4.31 16.86
C SER A 136 -40.88 3.10 16.36
N ASP A 137 -41.45 2.40 15.38
CA ASP A 137 -40.75 1.35 14.64
C ASP A 137 -39.64 1.94 13.74
N GLU A 138 -39.62 3.25 13.55
CA GLU A 138 -38.72 3.94 12.61
C GLU A 138 -37.40 4.40 13.26
N VAL A 139 -37.27 4.41 14.60
CA VAL A 139 -36.09 4.95 15.30
C VAL A 139 -35.56 4.08 16.46
N ASP A 140 -34.25 3.83 16.43
CA ASP A 140 -33.48 3.14 17.48
C ASP A 140 -33.17 4.06 18.68
N HIS A 141 -34.15 4.29 19.56
CA HIS A 141 -33.93 4.93 20.88
C HIS A 141 -33.57 3.89 21.96
N VAL A 142 -32.85 4.26 23.04
CA VAL A 142 -32.48 3.35 24.15
C VAL A 142 -33.73 2.59 24.66
N SER A 143 -34.88 3.27 24.71
CA SER A 143 -36.15 2.71 25.20
C SER A 143 -36.70 1.57 24.37
N ASN A 144 -36.32 1.48 23.08
CA ASN A 144 -36.92 0.56 22.10
C ASN A 144 -36.04 -0.69 21.88
N MET A 145 -34.95 -0.84 22.64
CA MET A 145 -34.00 -1.94 22.49
C MET A 145 -34.49 -3.26 23.10
N LEU A 146 -35.52 -3.20 23.97
CA LEU A 146 -36.12 -4.34 24.67
C LEU A 146 -37.64 -4.18 24.70
N ASN A 147 -38.37 -5.28 24.54
CA ASN A 147 -39.79 -5.34 24.86
C ASN A 147 -40.01 -5.25 26.36
N ARG A 148 -41.26 -4.98 26.77
CA ARG A 148 -41.63 -4.98 28.19
C ARG A 148 -41.34 -6.32 28.79
N VAL A 149 -40.79 -6.29 30.00
CA VAL A 149 -40.41 -7.51 30.72
C VAL A 149 -41.63 -8.42 30.89
N GLU A 150 -42.83 -7.85 31.02
CA GLU A 150 -44.12 -8.57 31.06
C GLU A 150 -44.42 -9.36 29.77
N LEU A 151 -43.94 -8.88 28.61
CA LEU A 151 -44.17 -9.46 27.30
C LEU A 151 -43.13 -10.53 26.92
N TRP A 152 -42.07 -10.69 27.70
CA TRP A 152 -41.05 -11.70 27.41
C TRP A 152 -41.66 -13.10 27.50
N LYS A 153 -41.31 -13.95 26.53
CA LYS A 153 -41.80 -15.33 26.43
C LYS A 153 -40.64 -16.29 26.25
N TYR A 154 -40.78 -17.47 26.85
CA TYR A 154 -39.85 -18.57 26.63
C TYR A 154 -40.14 -19.21 25.27
N ASN A 155 -39.16 -19.18 24.37
CA ASN A 155 -39.25 -19.88 23.10
C ASN A 155 -38.75 -21.31 23.29
N HIS A 156 -39.69 -22.25 23.46
CA HIS A 156 -39.39 -23.67 23.68
C HIS A 156 -38.64 -24.32 22.51
N ALA A 157 -38.87 -23.87 21.27
CA ALA A 157 -38.22 -24.45 20.09
C ALA A 157 -36.73 -24.09 19.99
N ARG A 158 -36.35 -22.88 20.45
CA ARG A 158 -34.97 -22.39 20.42
C ARG A 158 -34.29 -22.38 21.79
N THR A 159 -34.99 -22.80 22.85
CA THR A 159 -34.52 -22.81 24.25
C THR A 159 -33.97 -21.46 24.73
N VAL A 160 -34.59 -20.36 24.31
CA VAL A 160 -34.16 -18.99 24.63
C VAL A 160 -35.35 -18.12 25.02
N ILE A 161 -35.09 -17.04 25.77
CA ILE A 161 -36.09 -16.03 26.10
C ILE A 161 -35.95 -14.88 25.09
N LEU A 162 -37.05 -14.50 24.44
CA LEU A 162 -37.05 -13.37 23.50
C LEU A 162 -37.16 -12.06 24.28
N LEU A 163 -36.11 -11.24 24.19
CA LEU A 163 -36.03 -9.94 24.86
C LEU A 163 -36.62 -8.82 23.98
N GLY A 164 -36.51 -8.92 22.66
CA GLY A 164 -36.97 -7.91 21.70
C GLY A 164 -36.62 -8.27 20.26
N MET A 165 -37.18 -7.50 19.31
CA MET A 165 -36.83 -7.54 17.88
C MET A 165 -36.37 -6.15 17.45
N SER A 166 -35.26 -6.05 16.71
CA SER A 166 -34.86 -4.79 16.07
C SER A 166 -35.82 -4.46 14.94
N THR A 167 -36.30 -3.21 14.90
CA THR A 167 -37.34 -2.76 13.97
C THR A 167 -36.82 -2.64 12.53
N GLN A 168 -35.51 -2.45 12.33
CA GLN A 168 -34.93 -2.24 11.00
C GLN A 168 -34.37 -3.50 10.33
N ASN A 169 -33.98 -4.55 11.09
CA ASN A 169 -33.18 -5.66 10.53
C ASN A 169 -33.65 -7.07 10.90
N SER A 170 -34.87 -7.26 11.42
CA SER A 170 -35.40 -8.58 11.83
C SER A 170 -34.46 -9.34 12.80
N MET A 171 -33.60 -8.63 13.52
CA MET A 171 -32.64 -9.24 14.43
C MET A 171 -33.31 -9.50 15.79
N SER A 172 -33.24 -10.74 16.28
CA SER A 172 -33.82 -11.11 17.56
C SER A 172 -32.79 -11.00 18.67
N LEU A 173 -33.07 -10.18 19.68
CA LEU A 173 -32.30 -10.14 20.91
C LEU A 173 -32.85 -11.19 21.88
N THR A 174 -32.00 -12.12 22.30
CA THR A 174 -32.41 -13.29 23.09
C THR A 174 -31.51 -13.49 24.30
N LEU A 175 -32.08 -14.05 25.38
CA LEU A 175 -31.35 -14.47 26.57
C LEU A 175 -31.28 -16.00 26.61
N ASP A 176 -30.06 -16.52 26.75
CA ASP A 176 -29.82 -17.92 27.08
C ASP A 176 -30.10 -18.16 28.57
N PRO A 177 -31.13 -18.95 28.93
CA PRO A 177 -31.47 -19.21 30.32
C PRO A 177 -30.41 -20.07 31.04
N LYS A 178 -29.61 -20.88 30.32
CA LYS A 178 -28.61 -21.77 30.94
C LYS A 178 -27.34 -21.06 31.35
N HIS A 179 -26.90 -20.10 30.52
CA HIS A 179 -25.61 -19.42 30.71
C HIS A 179 -25.76 -17.94 31.06
N SER A 180 -26.98 -17.43 31.14
CA SER A 180 -27.27 -16.00 31.31
C SER A 180 -26.51 -15.14 30.28
N ILE A 181 -26.46 -15.59 29.03
CA ILE A 181 -25.77 -14.89 27.94
C ILE A 181 -26.80 -14.24 27.02
N ILE A 182 -26.60 -12.96 26.73
CA ILE A 182 -27.43 -12.23 25.76
C ILE A 182 -26.84 -12.42 24.37
N ARG A 183 -27.71 -12.70 23.40
CA ARG A 183 -27.36 -12.94 22.01
C ARG A 183 -28.18 -12.09 21.06
N LEU A 184 -27.52 -11.56 20.04
CA LEU A 184 -28.16 -10.96 18.86
C LEU A 184 -28.00 -11.94 17.70
N ASN A 185 -29.09 -12.43 17.12
CA ASN A 185 -29.06 -13.42 16.03
C ASN A 185 -28.10 -14.61 16.28
N HIS A 186 -28.16 -15.17 17.49
CA HIS A 186 -27.34 -16.31 17.95
C HIS A 186 -25.85 -16.00 18.26
N GLN A 187 -25.37 -14.78 18.06
CA GLN A 187 -24.02 -14.37 18.47
C GLN A 187 -24.04 -13.74 19.86
N LYS A 188 -23.08 -14.13 20.72
CA LYS A 188 -22.89 -13.53 22.06
C LYS A 188 -22.50 -12.06 21.90
N ILE A 189 -23.17 -11.17 22.63
CA ILE A 189 -22.86 -9.74 22.64
C ILE A 189 -22.55 -9.24 24.05
N ASN A 190 -21.78 -8.17 24.16
CA ASN A 190 -21.68 -7.40 25.41
C ASN A 190 -22.89 -6.46 25.51
N PHE A 191 -23.82 -6.76 26.41
CA PHE A 191 -25.06 -5.99 26.55
C PHE A 191 -24.83 -4.52 26.90
N LYS A 192 -23.86 -4.21 27.75
CA LYS A 192 -23.52 -2.82 28.08
C LYS A 192 -23.14 -2.06 26.81
N HIS A 193 -22.20 -2.60 26.03
CA HIS A 193 -21.76 -2.01 24.77
C HIS A 193 -22.90 -1.90 23.74
N TYR A 194 -23.76 -2.91 23.67
CA TYR A 194 -24.94 -2.92 22.80
C TYR A 194 -25.92 -1.79 23.14
N VAL A 195 -26.19 -1.55 24.42
CA VAL A 195 -27.15 -0.50 24.82
C VAL A 195 -26.53 0.89 24.73
N THR A 196 -25.24 1.03 25.06
CA THR A 196 -24.49 2.29 24.95
C THR A 196 -24.02 2.59 23.51
N MET A 197 -24.45 1.81 22.51
CA MET A 197 -23.93 1.79 21.14
C MET A 197 -23.59 3.19 20.61
N GLN A 198 -22.29 3.45 20.40
CA GLN A 198 -21.72 4.74 20.04
C GLN A 198 -22.01 5.19 18.59
N ASN A 199 -22.87 4.47 17.86
CA ASN A 199 -23.09 4.64 16.41
C ASN A 199 -24.58 4.55 16.02
N ARG A 200 -25.49 5.15 16.79
CA ARG A 200 -26.90 5.24 16.39
C ARG A 200 -27.13 6.32 15.32
N THR A 201 -28.13 6.11 14.47
CA THR A 201 -28.58 7.11 13.51
C THR A 201 -29.34 8.22 14.24
N PHE A 202 -28.85 9.45 14.11
CA PHE A 202 -29.49 10.61 14.73
C PHE A 202 -30.68 11.08 13.88
N ASN A 203 -31.89 11.01 14.44
CA ASN A 203 -33.10 11.56 13.81
C ASN A 203 -33.49 12.90 14.46
N HIS A 204 -33.05 13.99 13.85
CA HIS A 204 -33.26 15.35 14.33
C HIS A 204 -34.73 15.76 14.53
N THR A 205 -35.69 15.09 13.88
CA THR A 205 -37.12 15.43 13.99
C THR A 205 -37.70 15.14 15.37
N LEU A 206 -37.10 14.20 16.11
CA LEU A 206 -37.57 13.77 17.43
C LEU A 206 -36.97 14.57 18.59
N TYR A 207 -35.90 15.34 18.34
CA TYR A 207 -35.19 16.10 19.36
C TYR A 207 -35.59 17.57 19.36
N ASP A 208 -35.64 18.14 20.57
CA ASP A 208 -35.76 19.57 20.82
C ASP A 208 -34.35 20.17 20.75
N ALA A 209 -34.12 21.06 19.79
CA ALA A 209 -32.80 21.62 19.52
C ALA A 209 -32.23 22.39 20.72
N GLU A 210 -33.06 23.11 21.49
CA GLU A 210 -32.58 23.91 22.63
C GLU A 210 -32.17 23.01 23.80
N LYS A 211 -32.99 22.00 24.10
CA LYS A 211 -32.66 21.03 25.18
C LYS A 211 -31.44 20.19 24.82
N PHE A 212 -31.32 19.82 23.55
CA PHE A 212 -30.21 19.03 23.04
C PHE A 212 -28.85 19.73 23.18
N LYS A 213 -28.80 21.08 23.27
CA LYS A 213 -27.56 21.82 23.57
C LYS A 213 -26.96 21.52 24.93
N SER A 214 -27.79 21.15 25.89
CA SER A 214 -27.36 20.87 27.26
C SER A 214 -26.83 19.44 27.45
N LYS A 215 -26.84 18.63 26.38
CA LYS A 215 -26.48 17.20 26.44
C LYS A 215 -25.00 17.02 26.75
N LYS A 216 -24.68 16.19 27.74
CA LYS A 216 -23.30 15.82 28.08
C LYS A 216 -22.92 14.48 27.44
N TYR A 217 -23.88 13.60 27.24
CA TYR A 217 -23.67 12.27 26.67
C TYR A 217 -24.15 12.17 25.20
N PHE A 218 -23.23 11.97 24.25
CA PHE A 218 -23.54 11.94 22.81
C PHE A 218 -23.14 10.61 22.15
N PRO A 219 -24.03 9.60 22.13
CA PRO A 219 -23.72 8.28 21.55
C PRO A 219 -23.98 8.21 20.04
N TYR A 220 -24.26 9.34 19.38
CA TYR A 220 -24.48 9.36 17.94
C TYR A 220 -23.18 9.69 17.22
N HIS A 221 -22.74 8.80 16.35
CA HIS A 221 -21.77 9.15 15.33
C HIS A 221 -22.51 9.79 14.16
N ILE A 222 -22.46 11.12 14.10
CA ILE A 222 -23.06 11.87 13.00
C ILE A 222 -22.09 11.83 11.83
N GLN A 223 -22.36 10.91 10.91
CA GLN A 223 -21.65 10.87 9.64
C GLN A 223 -21.93 12.15 8.84
N ARG A 224 -20.98 12.52 7.99
CA ARG A 224 -21.13 13.63 7.05
C ARG A 224 -22.45 13.63 6.25
N SER A 225 -22.94 12.46 5.83
CA SER A 225 -24.20 12.29 5.09
C SER A 225 -25.43 12.71 5.89
N VAL A 226 -25.39 12.49 7.21
CA VAL A 226 -26.45 12.91 8.12
C VAL A 226 -26.30 14.40 8.41
N TYR A 227 -25.08 14.87 8.68
CA TYR A 227 -24.83 16.30 8.96
C TYR A 227 -25.34 17.20 7.82
N SER A 228 -25.17 16.80 6.56
CA SER A 228 -25.57 17.59 5.39
C SER A 228 -27.08 17.80 5.25
N ILE A 229 -27.90 16.95 5.87
CA ILE A 229 -29.37 17.05 5.82
C ILE A 229 -29.97 17.60 7.11
N LEU A 230 -29.13 17.96 8.10
CA LEU A 230 -29.62 18.51 9.36
C LEU A 230 -30.17 19.94 9.14
N PRO A 231 -31.27 20.31 9.81
CA PRO A 231 -31.74 21.68 9.82
C PRO A 231 -30.70 22.65 10.37
N SER A 232 -30.70 23.88 9.86
CA SER A 232 -29.71 24.92 10.22
C SER A 232 -29.62 25.17 11.73
N ILE A 233 -30.73 25.04 12.46
CA ILE A 233 -30.74 25.22 13.92
C ILE A 233 -29.70 24.36 14.66
N PHE A 234 -29.30 23.21 14.10
CA PHE A 234 -28.24 22.36 14.63
C PHE A 234 -26.87 22.73 14.04
N THR A 235 -26.77 22.94 12.73
CA THR A 235 -25.50 23.24 12.06
C THR A 235 -24.95 24.64 12.36
N SER A 236 -25.80 25.52 12.90
CA SER A 236 -25.46 26.86 13.42
C SER A 236 -24.99 26.86 14.88
N GLN A 237 -24.89 25.69 15.52
CA GLN A 237 -24.40 25.60 16.91
C GLN A 237 -22.93 25.23 16.94
N ARG A 238 -22.09 26.16 17.45
CA ARG A 238 -20.63 25.99 17.53
C ARG A 238 -20.20 24.67 18.19
N TRP A 239 -20.74 24.38 19.36
CA TRP A 239 -20.40 23.17 20.13
C TRP A 239 -20.78 21.89 19.37
N PHE A 240 -21.89 21.91 18.63
CA PHE A 240 -22.38 20.76 17.88
C PHE A 240 -21.51 20.50 16.64
N THR A 241 -21.20 21.55 15.88
CA THR A 241 -20.26 21.48 14.76
C THR A 241 -18.90 20.97 15.21
N LEU A 242 -18.36 21.52 16.31
CA LEU A 242 -17.10 21.07 16.89
C LEU A 242 -17.13 19.56 17.20
N HIS A 243 -18.18 19.10 17.86
CA HIS A 243 -18.33 17.70 18.23
C HIS A 243 -18.47 16.77 17.01
N CYS A 244 -19.09 17.24 15.92
CA CYS A 244 -19.20 16.50 14.67
C CYS A 244 -17.86 16.42 13.95
N VAL A 245 -17.12 17.53 13.80
CA VAL A 245 -15.82 17.52 13.11
C VAL A 245 -14.75 16.72 13.83
N GLN A 246 -14.81 16.64 15.17
CA GLN A 246 -13.93 15.78 15.96
C GLN A 246 -14.11 14.28 15.66
N ARG A 247 -15.29 13.89 15.16
CA ARG A 247 -15.60 12.50 14.79
C ARG A 247 -15.46 12.24 13.29
N ASP A 248 -15.82 13.22 12.46
CA ASP A 248 -15.67 13.22 11.01
C ASP A 248 -15.37 14.64 10.52
N GLY A 249 -14.09 14.95 10.28
CA GLY A 249 -13.60 16.27 9.90
C GLY A 249 -14.17 16.79 8.58
N LEU A 250 -14.67 15.90 7.71
CA LEU A 250 -15.32 16.29 6.46
C LEU A 250 -16.72 16.89 6.69
N CYS A 251 -17.27 16.85 7.91
CA CYS A 251 -18.46 17.61 8.28
C CYS A 251 -18.27 19.12 8.09
N LEU A 252 -17.02 19.61 8.16
CA LEU A 252 -16.68 21.02 7.92
C LEU A 252 -17.19 21.52 6.55
N GLN A 253 -17.28 20.65 5.54
CA GLN A 253 -17.85 20.96 4.23
C GLN A 253 -19.24 21.62 4.32
N TYR A 254 -20.08 21.12 5.22
CA TYR A 254 -21.48 21.51 5.38
C TYR A 254 -21.69 22.45 6.56
N ALA A 255 -20.65 22.75 7.31
CA ALA A 255 -20.72 23.72 8.40
C ALA A 255 -21.03 25.13 7.87
N ASP A 256 -21.69 25.93 8.71
CA ASP A 256 -21.95 27.33 8.43
C ASP A 256 -20.64 28.10 8.24
N MET A 257 -20.70 29.17 7.45
CA MET A 257 -19.51 29.94 7.07
C MET A 257 -18.77 30.53 8.27
N GLU A 258 -19.48 30.84 9.36
CA GLU A 258 -18.86 31.30 10.61
C GLU A 258 -17.90 30.26 11.21
N PHE A 259 -18.24 28.96 11.12
CA PHE A 259 -17.40 27.89 11.67
C PHE A 259 -16.26 27.47 10.74
N LYS A 260 -16.38 27.75 9.44
CA LYS A 260 -15.27 27.66 8.48
C LYS A 260 -14.23 28.77 8.66
N LYS A 261 -14.55 29.78 9.48
CA LYS A 261 -13.65 30.85 9.93
C LYS A 261 -13.14 30.66 11.35
N ASP A 262 -13.68 29.70 12.11
CA ASP A 262 -13.26 29.43 13.49
C ASP A 262 -11.96 28.58 13.49
N PRO A 263 -10.83 29.11 13.99
CA PRO A 263 -9.55 28.40 14.01
C PRO A 263 -9.60 27.08 14.76
N GLN A 264 -10.35 27.01 15.87
CA GLN A 264 -10.41 25.81 16.70
C GLN A 264 -11.19 24.70 15.98
N ILE A 265 -12.32 25.02 15.35
CA ILE A 265 -13.11 24.03 14.62
C ILE A 265 -12.33 23.50 13.41
N VAL A 266 -11.68 24.40 12.65
CA VAL A 266 -10.86 24.00 11.50
C VAL A 266 -9.68 23.13 11.93
N LYS A 267 -9.02 23.46 13.04
CA LYS A 267 -7.91 22.67 13.59
C LYS A 267 -8.35 21.26 13.99
N GLU A 268 -9.47 21.13 14.69
CA GLU A 268 -10.01 19.82 15.09
C GLU A 268 -10.48 19.01 13.88
N ALA A 269 -11.12 19.65 12.90
CA ALA A 269 -11.48 19.01 11.63
C ALA A 269 -10.25 18.51 10.86
N TYR A 270 -9.17 19.30 10.85
CA TYR A 270 -7.90 18.95 10.19
C TYR A 270 -7.21 17.78 10.87
N ARG A 271 -7.15 17.78 12.21
CA ARG A 271 -6.60 16.70 13.03
C ARG A 271 -7.30 15.37 12.74
N GLN A 272 -8.62 15.39 12.56
CA GLN A 272 -9.39 14.20 12.24
C GLN A 272 -9.19 13.77 10.77
N ASN A 273 -9.26 14.73 9.84
CA ASN A 273 -9.03 14.49 8.41
C ASN A 273 -8.43 15.72 7.72
N PRO A 274 -7.16 15.68 7.31
CA PRO A 274 -6.46 16.80 6.67
C PRO A 274 -7.15 17.34 5.40
N LYS A 275 -7.91 16.51 4.67
CA LYS A 275 -8.65 16.96 3.47
C LYS A 275 -9.78 17.94 3.79
N SER A 276 -10.19 18.04 5.07
CA SER A 276 -11.17 19.02 5.52
C SER A 276 -10.71 20.46 5.28
N PHE A 277 -9.39 20.72 5.23
CA PHE A 277 -8.83 22.06 5.02
C PHE A 277 -9.32 22.72 3.74
N LYS A 278 -9.64 21.94 2.70
CA LYS A 278 -10.22 22.43 1.45
C LYS A 278 -11.50 23.26 1.67
N PHE A 279 -12.22 23.01 2.77
CA PHE A 279 -13.47 23.69 3.11
C PHE A 279 -13.28 24.87 4.07
N CYS A 280 -12.04 25.11 4.52
CA CYS A 280 -11.69 26.28 5.30
C CYS A 280 -11.92 27.55 4.48
N SER A 281 -12.36 28.63 5.13
CA SER A 281 -12.53 29.92 4.45
C SER A 281 -11.19 30.50 3.96
N ASP A 282 -11.19 31.12 2.78
CA ASP A 282 -9.99 31.76 2.22
C ASP A 282 -9.44 32.86 3.14
N GLU A 283 -10.31 33.53 3.90
CA GLU A 283 -9.94 34.55 4.87
C GLU A 283 -9.08 33.98 5.99
N LEU A 284 -9.54 32.89 6.63
CA LEU A 284 -8.77 32.22 7.68
C LEU A 284 -7.48 31.61 7.13
N GLN A 285 -7.55 31.01 5.93
CA GLN A 285 -6.36 30.46 5.27
C GLN A 285 -5.28 31.51 5.09
N ASN A 286 -5.59 32.72 4.61
CA ASN A 286 -4.59 33.74 4.29
C ASN A 286 -4.18 34.63 5.47
N GLN A 287 -5.07 34.88 6.44
CA GLN A 287 -4.81 35.82 7.54
C GLN A 287 -4.17 35.17 8.77
N ASN A 288 -4.42 33.88 9.02
CA ASN A 288 -3.98 33.22 10.25
C ASN A 288 -2.76 32.32 10.03
N THR A 289 -1.59 32.97 9.90
CA THR A 289 -0.31 32.28 9.72
C THR A 289 0.04 31.36 10.89
N GLU A 290 -0.33 31.71 12.12
CA GLU A 290 -0.07 30.87 13.30
C GLU A 290 -0.78 29.52 13.20
N LEU A 291 -2.09 29.53 12.90
CA LEU A 291 -2.85 28.31 12.67
C LEU A 291 -2.22 27.48 11.54
N VAL A 292 -1.88 28.09 10.42
CA VAL A 292 -1.27 27.37 9.28
C VAL A 292 0.04 26.70 9.70
N MET A 293 0.87 27.35 10.51
CA MET A 293 2.10 26.75 11.04
C MET A 293 1.82 25.60 12.02
N GLU A 294 0.78 25.70 12.85
CA GLU A 294 0.37 24.58 13.70
C GLU A 294 -0.13 23.37 12.88
N LEU A 295 -0.94 23.62 11.84
CA LEU A 295 -1.45 22.57 10.95
C LEU A 295 -0.32 21.93 10.13
N PHE A 296 0.71 22.70 9.81
CA PHE A 296 1.90 22.22 9.12
C PHE A 296 2.63 21.15 9.92
N GLN A 297 2.61 21.21 11.26
CA GLN A 297 3.19 20.18 12.13
C GLN A 297 2.40 18.87 12.15
N ILE A 298 1.14 18.88 11.71
CA ILE A 298 0.25 17.70 11.74
C ILE A 298 0.38 16.90 10.44
N ASP A 299 0.11 17.56 9.30
CA ASP A 299 0.22 16.96 7.97
C ASP A 299 0.62 18.06 6.97
N PRO A 300 1.92 18.27 6.76
CA PRO A 300 2.39 19.34 5.89
C PRO A 300 2.05 19.12 4.41
N GLU A 301 2.09 17.88 3.91
CA GLU A 301 1.88 17.60 2.48
C GLU A 301 0.45 17.92 2.05
N CYS A 302 -0.53 17.50 2.86
CA CYS A 302 -1.93 17.78 2.59
C CYS A 302 -2.22 19.28 2.70
N LEU A 303 -1.69 19.96 3.72
CA LEU A 303 -1.82 21.40 3.91
C LEU A 303 -1.24 22.16 2.71
N LEU A 304 0.00 21.86 2.33
CA LEU A 304 0.69 22.48 1.21
C LEU A 304 0.00 22.21 -0.12
N THR A 305 -0.80 21.16 -0.23
CA THR A 305 -1.61 20.90 -1.44
C THR A 305 -2.76 21.90 -1.54
N TYR A 306 -3.51 22.10 -0.46
CA TYR A 306 -4.71 22.94 -0.45
C TYR A 306 -4.46 24.44 -0.22
N LEU A 307 -3.37 24.82 0.44
CA LEU A 307 -3.07 26.22 0.76
C LEU A 307 -3.01 27.09 -0.51
N THR A 308 -3.68 28.23 -0.51
CA THR A 308 -3.76 29.17 -1.63
C THR A 308 -2.37 29.71 -2.01
N LYS A 309 -2.04 29.77 -3.31
CA LYS A 309 -0.73 30.28 -3.77
C LYS A 309 -0.43 31.72 -3.34
N THR A 310 -1.44 32.47 -2.94
CA THR A 310 -1.35 33.87 -2.47
C THR A 310 -0.91 34.01 -1.02
N HIS A 311 -0.74 32.90 -0.29
CA HIS A 311 -0.40 32.93 1.12
C HIS A 311 0.99 33.54 1.37
N GLU A 312 1.10 34.42 2.38
CA GLU A 312 2.33 35.16 2.71
C GLU A 312 3.54 34.25 2.99
N LEU A 313 3.32 33.10 3.65
CA LEU A 313 4.36 32.08 3.89
C LEU A 313 5.12 31.63 2.63
N PHE A 314 4.50 31.68 1.44
CA PHE A 314 5.19 31.34 0.19
C PHE A 314 6.21 32.39 -0.28
N HIS A 315 6.28 33.54 0.40
CA HIS A 315 7.33 34.54 0.25
C HIS A 315 8.48 34.37 1.27
N ARG A 316 8.32 33.49 2.27
CA ARG A 316 9.33 33.27 3.32
C ARG A 316 10.25 32.11 2.95
N LYS A 317 11.55 32.40 2.81
CA LYS A 317 12.57 31.41 2.41
C LYS A 317 12.61 30.19 3.33
N GLU A 318 12.60 30.40 4.65
CA GLU A 318 12.68 29.32 5.64
C GLU A 318 11.51 28.33 5.53
N PHE A 319 10.29 28.84 5.42
CA PHE A 319 9.09 28.01 5.21
C PHE A 319 9.18 27.26 3.88
N MET A 320 9.59 27.93 2.81
CA MET A 320 9.74 27.31 1.51
C MET A 320 10.80 26.22 1.49
N LEU A 321 11.91 26.37 2.23
CA LEU A 321 12.93 25.34 2.36
C LEU A 321 12.36 24.06 3.00
N GLN A 322 11.55 24.20 4.06
CA GLN A 322 10.83 23.05 4.65
C GLN A 322 9.83 22.44 3.68
N ALA A 323 9.07 23.27 2.95
CA ALA A 323 8.08 22.79 1.98
C ALA A 323 8.72 21.98 0.84
N VAL A 324 9.83 22.45 0.24
CA VAL A 324 10.50 21.72 -0.86
C VAL A 324 11.22 20.46 -0.37
N GLN A 325 11.62 20.41 0.90
CA GLN A 325 12.15 19.21 1.53
C GLN A 325 11.10 18.10 1.63
N ILE A 326 9.83 18.47 1.85
CA ILE A 326 8.69 17.53 1.86
C ILE A 326 8.35 17.12 0.43
N GLY A 327 8.35 18.06 -0.51
CA GLY A 327 8.18 17.76 -1.94
C GLY A 327 8.65 18.90 -2.84
N GLY A 328 9.60 18.63 -3.74
CA GLY A 328 10.18 19.67 -4.60
C GLY A 328 9.16 20.36 -5.50
N GLN A 329 8.04 19.70 -5.84
CA GLN A 329 6.94 20.28 -6.62
C GLN A 329 6.31 21.53 -5.97
N PHE A 330 6.48 21.73 -4.65
CA PHE A 330 5.97 22.90 -3.96
C PHE A 330 6.69 24.19 -4.33
N LEU A 331 7.86 24.13 -5.00
CA LEU A 331 8.52 25.29 -5.61
C LEU A 331 7.58 26.08 -6.54
N ARG A 332 6.60 25.42 -7.18
CA ARG A 332 5.59 26.09 -8.01
C ARG A 332 4.79 27.18 -7.28
N LYS A 333 4.64 27.04 -5.96
CA LYS A 333 3.89 27.98 -5.10
C LYS A 333 4.74 29.16 -4.61
N ALA A 334 6.07 29.04 -4.66
CA ALA A 334 6.97 30.11 -4.23
C ALA A 334 6.77 31.40 -5.04
N SER A 335 7.11 32.53 -4.40
CA SER A 335 7.19 33.85 -5.04
C SER A 335 8.20 33.86 -6.20
N SER A 336 8.12 34.86 -7.07
CA SER A 336 9.08 35.05 -8.18
C SER A 336 10.52 35.11 -7.70
N ASP A 337 10.74 35.82 -6.59
CA ASP A 337 12.07 36.08 -6.05
C ASP A 337 12.69 34.79 -5.50
N LEU A 338 11.89 33.98 -4.79
CA LEU A 338 12.32 32.68 -4.29
C LEU A 338 12.49 31.64 -5.40
N LYS A 339 11.77 31.74 -6.51
CA LYS A 339 12.04 30.92 -7.71
C LYS A 339 13.36 31.29 -8.39
N ASN A 340 13.96 32.42 -8.04
CA ASN A 340 15.31 32.82 -8.42
C ASN A 340 16.34 32.61 -7.29
N ASP A 341 15.93 32.08 -6.13
CA ASP A 341 16.86 31.75 -5.05
C ASP A 341 17.55 30.40 -5.37
N ARG A 342 18.85 30.47 -5.63
CA ARG A 342 19.67 29.33 -6.03
C ARG A 342 19.61 28.17 -5.03
N GLU A 343 19.67 28.46 -3.73
CA GLU A 343 19.68 27.46 -2.68
C GLU A 343 18.35 26.70 -2.62
N LEU A 344 17.23 27.41 -2.61
CA LEU A 344 15.89 26.83 -2.59
C LEU A 344 15.64 25.94 -3.81
N VAL A 345 16.02 26.42 -5.01
CA VAL A 345 15.83 25.66 -6.26
C VAL A 345 16.68 24.39 -6.28
N LEU A 346 17.94 24.46 -5.83
CA LEU A 346 18.79 23.29 -5.72
C LEU A 346 18.21 22.26 -4.76
N LYS A 347 17.69 22.69 -3.60
CA LYS A 347 17.03 21.80 -2.64
C LYS A 347 15.78 21.14 -3.22
N ALA A 348 14.99 21.87 -3.99
CA ALA A 348 13.82 21.33 -4.68
C ALA A 348 14.20 20.28 -5.74
N ILE A 349 15.28 20.52 -6.49
CA ILE A 349 15.77 19.60 -7.54
C ILE A 349 16.34 18.31 -6.96
N GLU A 350 17.01 18.36 -5.80
CA GLU A 350 17.50 17.17 -5.09
C GLU A 350 16.39 16.14 -4.83
N ASN A 351 15.21 16.61 -4.42
CA ASN A 351 14.06 15.76 -4.12
C ASN A 351 13.19 15.47 -5.35
N TYR A 352 13.03 16.45 -6.25
CA TYR A 352 12.18 16.33 -7.43
C TYR A 352 12.83 17.09 -8.61
N PRO A 353 13.58 16.42 -9.50
CA PRO A 353 14.32 17.08 -10.57
C PRO A 353 13.47 17.94 -11.51
N ASP A 354 12.21 17.55 -11.76
CA ASP A 354 11.27 18.31 -12.61
C ASP A 354 10.86 19.66 -12.00
N SER A 355 11.23 19.94 -10.74
CA SER A 355 11.06 21.24 -10.10
C SER A 355 11.74 22.38 -10.85
N ILE A 356 12.79 22.10 -11.63
CA ILE A 356 13.47 23.10 -12.46
C ILE A 356 12.50 23.81 -13.42
N SER A 357 11.39 23.17 -13.81
CA SER A 357 10.33 23.79 -14.60
C SER A 357 9.72 25.04 -13.96
N TYR A 358 9.75 25.13 -12.62
CA TYR A 358 9.22 26.26 -11.86
C TYR A 358 10.25 27.34 -11.52
N ALA A 359 11.54 27.07 -11.75
CA ALA A 359 12.61 28.04 -11.51
C ALA A 359 12.55 29.23 -12.49
N SER A 360 13.22 30.31 -12.13
CA SER A 360 13.43 31.49 -12.99
C SER A 360 14.16 31.11 -14.29
N LEU A 361 14.06 31.98 -15.31
CA LEU A 361 14.81 31.80 -16.57
C LEU A 361 16.33 31.88 -16.36
N GLU A 362 16.77 32.68 -15.38
CA GLU A 362 18.19 32.82 -15.03
C GLU A 362 18.75 31.50 -14.51
N LEU A 363 18.08 30.86 -13.54
CA LEU A 363 18.52 29.58 -12.98
C LEU A 363 18.32 28.40 -13.94
N LYS A 364 17.36 28.50 -14.87
CA LYS A 364 17.25 27.55 -16.00
C LYS A 364 18.39 27.66 -17.01
N ASN A 365 19.19 28.72 -16.93
CA ASN A 365 20.42 28.92 -17.69
C ASN A 365 21.68 28.81 -16.80
N ASP A 366 21.55 28.39 -15.54
CA ASP A 366 22.68 28.07 -14.65
C ASP A 366 23.14 26.63 -14.94
N PHE A 367 24.41 26.50 -15.35
CA PHE A 367 24.97 25.24 -15.79
C PHE A 367 24.93 24.15 -14.71
N GLU A 368 25.26 24.49 -13.46
CA GLU A 368 25.33 23.52 -12.38
C GLU A 368 23.94 23.00 -12.00
N ILE A 369 22.96 23.92 -11.90
CA ILE A 369 21.56 23.59 -11.58
C ILE A 369 20.97 22.69 -12.66
N VAL A 370 21.19 23.06 -13.92
CA VAL A 370 20.71 22.30 -15.08
C VAL A 370 21.30 20.89 -15.12
N MET A 371 22.61 20.75 -14.94
CA MET A 371 23.25 19.44 -14.95
C MET A 371 22.78 18.56 -13.78
N LYS A 372 22.55 19.14 -12.60
CA LYS A 372 21.99 18.40 -11.45
C LYS A 372 20.58 17.89 -11.75
N ALA A 373 19.71 18.72 -12.35
CA ALA A 373 18.36 18.32 -12.75
C ALA A 373 18.36 17.21 -13.82
N LEU A 374 19.21 17.35 -14.86
CA LEU A 374 19.33 16.36 -15.93
C LEU A 374 19.88 15.01 -15.45
N ASN A 375 20.84 15.04 -14.54
CA ASN A 375 21.38 13.83 -13.93
C ASN A 375 20.32 13.04 -13.17
N GLY A 376 19.41 13.74 -12.47
CA GLY A 376 18.27 13.14 -11.79
C GLY A 376 17.16 12.66 -12.74
N ASN A 377 16.78 13.47 -13.72
CA ASN A 377 15.81 13.11 -14.74
C ASN A 377 16.09 13.82 -16.08
N VAL A 378 16.42 13.05 -17.11
CA VAL A 378 16.76 13.57 -18.45
C VAL A 378 15.57 14.26 -19.12
N ARG A 379 14.33 13.92 -18.75
CA ARG A 379 13.13 14.58 -19.29
C ARG A 379 13.06 16.06 -18.90
N THR A 380 13.80 16.50 -17.88
CA THR A 380 13.91 17.91 -17.51
C THR A 380 14.49 18.78 -18.63
N TYR A 381 15.16 18.17 -19.63
CA TYR A 381 15.70 18.88 -20.79
C TYR A 381 14.69 19.79 -21.50
N GLN A 382 13.41 19.39 -21.53
CA GLN A 382 12.34 20.20 -22.12
C GLN A 382 12.16 21.57 -21.44
N HIS A 383 12.51 21.67 -20.15
CA HIS A 383 12.29 22.84 -19.29
C HIS A 383 13.50 23.77 -19.14
N ILE A 384 14.69 23.32 -19.58
CA ILE A 384 15.88 24.16 -19.66
C ILE A 384 15.62 25.30 -20.65
N SER A 385 16.35 26.40 -20.57
CA SER A 385 16.27 27.49 -21.54
C SER A 385 17.63 27.84 -22.16
N GLY A 386 17.61 28.70 -23.17
CA GLY A 386 18.79 29.43 -23.63
C GLY A 386 19.89 28.59 -24.29
N SER A 387 21.11 29.09 -24.15
CA SER A 387 22.34 28.53 -24.74
C SER A 387 22.70 27.16 -24.19
N LEU A 388 22.28 26.82 -22.97
CA LEU A 388 22.63 25.54 -22.35
C LEU A 388 21.98 24.34 -23.02
N LYS A 389 20.82 24.50 -23.68
CA LYS A 389 20.23 23.39 -24.46
C LYS A 389 21.18 22.88 -25.52
N LEU A 390 21.94 23.77 -26.16
CA LEU A 390 22.87 23.44 -27.23
C LEU A 390 24.31 23.26 -26.72
N ASN A 391 24.52 23.28 -25.40
CA ASN A 391 25.83 23.04 -24.83
C ASN A 391 26.24 21.57 -25.03
N GLU A 392 27.49 21.36 -25.42
CA GLU A 392 28.06 20.05 -25.73
C GLU A 392 27.87 19.03 -24.58
N GLN A 393 28.15 19.43 -23.33
CA GLN A 393 28.04 18.55 -22.17
C GLN A 393 26.58 18.19 -21.86
N THR A 394 25.68 19.16 -22.03
CA THR A 394 24.23 18.94 -21.88
C THR A 394 23.70 17.98 -22.95
N LEU A 395 24.06 18.19 -24.22
CA LEU A 395 23.65 17.34 -25.33
C LEU A 395 24.20 15.92 -25.18
N THR A 396 25.48 15.78 -24.82
CA THR A 396 26.13 14.50 -24.58
C THR A 396 25.37 13.70 -23.52
N LEU A 397 25.16 14.28 -22.34
CA LEU A 397 24.46 13.62 -21.23
C LEU A 397 23.03 13.18 -21.62
N VAL A 398 22.31 14.03 -22.36
CA VAL A 398 20.94 13.74 -22.75
C VAL A 398 20.87 12.65 -23.82
N LEU A 399 21.72 12.68 -24.83
CA LEU A 399 21.74 11.68 -25.92
C LEU A 399 22.23 10.31 -25.44
N GLU A 400 23.13 10.28 -24.47
CA GLU A 400 23.57 9.05 -23.79
C GLU A 400 22.44 8.30 -23.08
N ARG A 401 21.31 8.97 -22.80
CA ARG A 401 20.15 8.38 -22.12
C ARG A 401 18.86 8.44 -22.96
N ASN A 402 18.79 9.33 -23.95
CA ASN A 402 17.63 9.54 -24.81
C ASN A 402 18.04 10.01 -26.22
N GLY A 403 18.48 9.08 -27.08
CA GLY A 403 18.90 9.35 -28.46
C GLY A 403 17.82 9.89 -29.39
N ARG A 404 16.54 9.88 -28.97
CA ARG A 404 15.44 10.48 -29.76
C ARG A 404 15.57 12.00 -29.88
N LEU A 405 16.21 12.64 -28.89
CA LEU A 405 16.34 14.09 -28.86
C LEU A 405 17.08 14.63 -30.09
N LEU A 406 17.99 13.85 -30.69
CA LEU A 406 18.73 14.27 -31.87
C LEU A 406 17.82 14.79 -32.99
N ARG A 407 16.58 14.27 -33.11
CA ARG A 407 15.60 14.70 -34.12
C ARG A 407 15.06 16.11 -33.93
N ASP A 408 15.12 16.61 -32.70
CA ASP A 408 14.57 17.90 -32.30
C ASP A 408 15.66 18.99 -32.29
N LEU A 409 16.93 18.64 -32.53
CA LEU A 409 18.06 19.58 -32.61
C LEU A 409 18.13 20.29 -33.98
N PRO A 410 18.79 21.46 -34.09
CA PRO A 410 19.06 22.11 -35.38
C PRO A 410 19.80 21.19 -36.37
N GLU A 411 19.54 21.35 -37.67
CA GLU A 411 20.12 20.49 -38.73
C GLU A 411 21.66 20.40 -38.67
N GLU A 412 22.33 21.49 -38.30
CA GLU A 412 23.80 21.54 -38.16
C GLU A 412 24.30 20.54 -37.11
N LEU A 413 23.66 20.48 -35.94
CA LEU A 413 24.00 19.55 -34.86
C LEU A 413 23.50 18.13 -35.12
N GLN A 414 22.45 17.99 -35.93
CA GLN A 414 22.03 16.67 -36.39
C GLN A 414 23.08 15.98 -37.25
N GLN A 415 23.93 16.74 -37.96
CA GLN A 415 25.02 16.22 -38.80
C GLN A 415 26.29 15.93 -38.00
N ASP A 416 26.35 16.29 -36.72
CA ASP A 416 27.49 16.02 -35.87
C ASP A 416 27.65 14.50 -35.64
N GLU A 417 28.81 13.98 -36.04
CA GLU A 417 29.11 12.56 -36.00
C GLU A 417 29.11 12.00 -34.56
N GLN A 418 29.65 12.77 -33.60
CA GLN A 418 29.75 12.34 -32.21
C GLN A 418 28.35 12.26 -31.58
N LEU A 419 27.51 13.28 -31.79
CA LEU A 419 26.13 13.29 -31.27
C LEU A 419 25.28 12.17 -31.91
N GLN A 420 25.48 11.88 -33.19
CA GLN A 420 24.84 10.74 -33.85
C GLN A 420 25.26 9.41 -33.23
N LEU A 421 26.55 9.19 -32.98
CA LEU A 421 27.04 7.95 -32.36
C LEU A 421 26.46 7.75 -30.95
N LEU A 422 26.39 8.83 -30.15
CA LEU A 422 25.75 8.81 -28.84
C LEU A 422 24.26 8.47 -28.94
N ALA A 423 23.55 9.05 -29.91
CA ALA A 423 22.14 8.77 -30.14
C ALA A 423 21.88 7.33 -30.61
N VAL A 424 22.74 6.78 -31.47
CA VAL A 424 22.64 5.40 -32.00
C VAL A 424 22.80 4.38 -30.89
N LYS A 425 23.66 4.65 -29.90
CA LYS A 425 23.86 3.79 -28.75
C LYS A 425 22.55 3.51 -28.01
N THR A 426 21.70 4.52 -27.85
CA THR A 426 20.44 4.41 -27.09
C THR A 426 19.20 4.17 -27.96
N ASP A 427 19.08 4.79 -29.13
CA ASP A 427 17.98 4.61 -30.06
C ASP A 427 18.47 4.57 -31.52
N PRO A 428 18.78 3.39 -32.08
CA PRO A 428 19.24 3.26 -33.46
C PRO A 428 18.20 3.68 -34.51
N PHE A 429 16.90 3.77 -34.15
CA PHE A 429 15.87 4.31 -35.05
C PHE A 429 16.07 5.80 -35.34
N SER A 430 16.88 6.51 -34.53
CA SER A 430 17.28 7.90 -34.80
C SER A 430 17.77 8.07 -36.24
N LEU A 431 18.55 7.13 -36.77
CA LEU A 431 19.13 7.14 -38.14
C LEU A 431 18.11 7.20 -39.29
N THR A 432 16.85 6.78 -39.09
CA THR A 432 15.86 6.67 -40.19
C THR A 432 15.44 7.98 -40.83
N LYS A 433 15.50 9.08 -40.08
CA LYS A 433 15.03 10.39 -40.53
C LYS A 433 16.16 11.27 -41.08
N PHE A 434 17.40 10.98 -40.70
CA PHE A 434 18.53 11.73 -41.21
C PHE A 434 18.77 11.29 -42.65
N LYS A 435 18.58 12.20 -43.60
CA LYS A 435 19.15 12.10 -44.95
C LYS A 435 20.66 12.26 -44.85
N PHE A 436 21.29 11.41 -44.05
CA PHE A 436 22.70 11.46 -43.77
C PHE A 436 23.44 11.10 -45.06
N LYS A 437 24.17 12.08 -45.59
CA LYS A 437 25.09 11.95 -46.72
C LYS A 437 26.47 12.45 -46.25
N PRO A 438 27.10 11.81 -45.26
CA PRO A 438 28.48 12.13 -44.95
C PRO A 438 29.33 11.91 -46.21
N PRO A 439 30.49 12.58 -46.29
CA PRO A 439 31.43 12.30 -47.35
C PRO A 439 31.73 10.80 -47.41
N GLU A 440 31.73 10.24 -48.61
CA GLU A 440 31.83 8.80 -48.87
C GLU A 440 33.04 8.15 -48.17
N SER A 441 34.09 8.93 -47.87
CA SER A 441 35.29 8.51 -47.15
C SER A 441 35.10 8.25 -45.66
N GLN A 442 34.24 8.99 -44.96
CA GLN A 442 34.05 8.87 -43.49
C GLN A 442 32.82 8.03 -43.13
N TYR A 443 31.90 7.84 -44.07
CA TYR A 443 30.64 7.14 -43.80
C TYR A 443 30.83 5.69 -43.35
N ARG A 444 31.86 5.04 -43.89
CA ARG A 444 32.21 3.66 -43.55
C ARG A 444 32.65 3.53 -42.10
N GLU A 445 33.46 4.47 -41.62
CA GLU A 445 33.98 4.45 -40.25
C GLU A 445 32.86 4.70 -39.25
N PHE A 446 32.01 5.70 -39.50
CA PHE A 446 30.79 5.94 -38.74
C PHE A 446 29.91 4.68 -38.67
N ALA A 447 29.64 4.03 -39.82
CA ALA A 447 28.82 2.82 -39.86
C ALA A 447 29.41 1.68 -39.02
N LEU A 448 30.74 1.51 -39.05
CA LEU A 448 31.44 0.53 -38.23
C LEU A 448 31.31 0.85 -36.73
N GLN A 449 31.48 2.10 -36.33
CA GLN A 449 31.35 2.53 -34.94
C GLN A 449 29.91 2.39 -34.44
N ALA A 450 28.93 2.84 -35.24
CA ALA A 450 27.50 2.71 -34.97
C ALA A 450 27.09 1.25 -34.76
N VAL A 451 27.58 0.33 -35.60
CA VAL A 451 27.30 -1.12 -35.48
C VAL A 451 27.95 -1.71 -34.24
N LYS A 452 29.19 -1.31 -33.91
CA LYS A 452 29.85 -1.72 -32.67
C LYS A 452 29.09 -1.25 -31.43
N SER A 453 28.52 -0.04 -31.45
CA SER A 453 27.71 0.50 -30.36
C SER A 453 26.35 -0.16 -30.25
N ASN A 454 25.63 -0.35 -31.37
CA ASN A 454 24.31 -0.98 -31.40
C ASN A 454 24.03 -1.63 -32.76
N GLY A 455 24.14 -2.96 -32.84
CA GLY A 455 23.96 -3.71 -34.09
C GLY A 455 22.59 -3.56 -34.77
N TRP A 456 21.54 -3.11 -34.06
CA TRP A 456 20.24 -2.83 -34.68
C TRP A 456 20.27 -1.66 -35.66
N CYS A 457 21.27 -0.76 -35.57
CA CYS A 457 21.45 0.34 -36.51
C CYS A 457 21.59 -0.15 -37.96
N MET A 458 22.04 -1.40 -38.16
CA MET A 458 22.21 -2.01 -39.48
C MET A 458 20.91 -2.07 -40.30
N HIS A 459 19.74 -2.08 -39.66
CA HIS A 459 18.46 -2.02 -40.36
C HIS A 459 18.17 -0.67 -41.02
N TYR A 460 18.85 0.38 -40.57
CA TYR A 460 18.65 1.76 -40.99
C TYR A 460 19.82 2.30 -41.81
N LEU A 461 20.96 1.61 -41.80
CA LEU A 461 22.09 1.89 -42.68
C LEU A 461 21.83 1.42 -44.13
N PRO A 462 22.44 2.07 -45.13
CA PRO A 462 22.38 1.63 -46.52
C PRO A 462 22.81 0.17 -46.74
N ARG A 463 22.16 -0.50 -47.69
CA ARG A 463 22.42 -1.92 -48.00
C ARG A 463 23.85 -2.20 -48.49
N CYS A 464 24.59 -1.21 -48.96
CA CYS A 464 26.00 -1.39 -49.35
C CYS A 464 26.87 -1.86 -48.17
N PHE A 465 26.59 -1.40 -46.95
CA PHE A 465 27.33 -1.84 -45.75
C PHE A 465 27.10 -3.31 -45.40
N ALA A 466 26.01 -3.91 -45.90
CA ALA A 466 25.75 -5.34 -45.73
C ALA A 466 26.67 -6.22 -46.60
N GLN A 467 27.47 -5.61 -47.47
CA GLN A 467 28.50 -6.25 -48.28
C GLN A 467 29.89 -6.07 -47.67
N ASP A 468 30.03 -5.19 -46.68
CA ASP A 468 31.28 -4.93 -46.00
C ASP A 468 31.53 -6.02 -44.95
N ARG A 469 32.54 -6.85 -45.21
CA ARG A 469 32.91 -7.97 -44.34
C ARG A 469 33.24 -7.51 -42.93
N GLU A 470 33.90 -6.36 -42.75
CA GLU A 470 34.34 -5.88 -41.44
C GLU A 470 33.15 -5.41 -40.61
N ILE A 471 32.21 -4.66 -41.22
CA ILE A 471 30.98 -4.21 -40.56
C ILE A 471 30.11 -5.41 -40.18
N VAL A 472 29.96 -6.39 -41.08
CA VAL A 472 29.20 -7.62 -40.78
C VAL A 472 29.89 -8.45 -39.69
N THR A 473 31.23 -8.49 -39.66
CA THR A 473 31.98 -9.13 -38.58
C THR A 473 31.73 -8.43 -37.24
N ALA A 474 31.81 -7.09 -37.21
CA ALA A 474 31.52 -6.30 -36.02
C ALA A 474 30.05 -6.49 -35.55
N LEU A 475 29.11 -6.60 -36.49
CA LEU A 475 27.70 -6.88 -36.19
C LEU A 475 27.52 -8.23 -35.48
N ILE A 476 28.19 -9.27 -35.97
CA ILE A 476 28.15 -10.62 -35.38
C ILE A 476 28.80 -10.63 -33.98
N GLN A 477 29.89 -9.88 -33.81
CA GLN A 477 30.64 -9.80 -32.56
C GLN A 477 30.01 -8.86 -31.53
N SER A 478 29.19 -7.89 -31.95
CA SER A 478 28.57 -6.94 -31.02
C SER A 478 27.69 -7.68 -30.02
N SER A 479 28.02 -7.55 -28.74
CA SER A 479 27.40 -8.27 -27.62
C SER A 479 26.05 -7.69 -27.19
N ALA A 480 25.53 -6.70 -27.93
CA ALA A 480 24.42 -5.86 -27.50
C ALA A 480 23.06 -6.58 -27.35
N PHE A 481 22.91 -7.84 -27.79
CA PHE A 481 21.70 -8.64 -27.53
C PHE A 481 21.97 -10.13 -27.34
N GLY A 482 21.36 -10.68 -26.29
CA GLY A 482 21.22 -12.11 -26.08
C GLY A 482 20.31 -12.74 -27.13
N SER A 483 20.81 -13.80 -27.77
CA SER A 483 20.04 -14.94 -28.28
C SER A 483 18.71 -14.59 -28.98
N ASN A 484 18.80 -14.07 -30.21
CA ASN A 484 17.87 -14.16 -31.34
C ASN A 484 17.95 -12.81 -32.09
N HIS A 485 18.43 -12.75 -33.32
CA HIS A 485 17.58 -12.80 -34.51
C HIS A 485 18.51 -12.78 -35.74
N GLY A 486 18.02 -13.23 -36.90
CA GLY A 486 18.80 -13.40 -38.14
C GLY A 486 19.39 -12.13 -38.75
N LEU A 487 20.29 -11.42 -38.05
CA LEU A 487 21.04 -10.28 -38.57
C LEU A 487 22.06 -10.71 -39.62
N PHE A 488 22.56 -11.94 -39.57
CA PHE A 488 23.34 -12.53 -40.67
C PHE A 488 22.53 -12.64 -41.97
N ARG A 489 21.18 -12.62 -41.91
CA ARG A 489 20.33 -12.48 -43.10
C ARG A 489 20.58 -11.15 -43.83
N ILE A 490 21.11 -10.13 -43.18
CA ILE A 490 21.38 -8.85 -43.84
C ILE A 490 22.56 -8.99 -44.81
N ALA A 491 23.52 -9.87 -44.49
CA ALA A 491 24.68 -10.13 -45.35
C ALA A 491 24.27 -10.56 -46.77
N ASN A 492 25.05 -10.15 -47.78
CA ASN A 492 24.84 -10.57 -49.17
C ASN A 492 25.27 -12.03 -49.40
N ASP A 493 24.98 -12.56 -50.59
CA ASP A 493 25.27 -13.96 -50.91
C ASP A 493 26.78 -14.30 -50.90
N GLN A 494 27.63 -13.32 -51.22
CA GLN A 494 29.09 -13.49 -51.13
C GLN A 494 29.55 -13.73 -49.69
N LEU A 495 29.11 -12.90 -48.75
CA LEU A 495 29.44 -13.05 -47.33
C LEU A 495 28.76 -14.27 -46.69
N ARG A 496 27.56 -14.65 -47.16
CA ARG A 496 26.91 -15.92 -46.77
C ARG A 496 27.61 -17.16 -47.31
N ASN A 497 28.50 -17.00 -48.27
CA ASN A 497 29.37 -18.06 -48.79
C ASN A 497 30.81 -17.98 -48.22
N ASP A 498 31.12 -16.98 -47.40
CA ASP A 498 32.39 -16.91 -46.66
C ASP A 498 32.34 -17.91 -45.50
N LYS A 499 33.06 -19.02 -45.67
CA LYS A 499 33.13 -20.12 -44.71
C LYS A 499 33.54 -19.65 -43.31
N GLU A 500 34.50 -18.73 -43.20
CA GLU A 500 35.00 -18.27 -41.90
C GLU A 500 34.02 -17.32 -41.22
N LEU A 501 33.37 -16.45 -42.00
CA LEU A 501 32.34 -15.56 -41.46
C LEU A 501 31.09 -16.35 -41.02
N VAL A 502 30.70 -17.39 -41.77
CA VAL A 502 29.60 -18.29 -41.40
C VAL A 502 29.93 -19.07 -40.13
N LYS A 503 31.17 -19.56 -39.96
CA LYS A 503 31.61 -20.18 -38.70
C LYS A 503 31.46 -19.21 -37.53
N LEU A 504 31.93 -17.97 -37.69
CA LEU A 504 31.80 -16.92 -36.66
C LEU A 504 30.32 -16.66 -36.33
N ALA A 505 29.46 -16.51 -37.35
CA ALA A 505 28.02 -16.33 -37.15
C ALA A 505 27.38 -17.49 -36.39
N ILE A 506 27.78 -18.74 -36.69
CA ILE A 506 27.30 -19.95 -36.00
C ILE A 506 27.79 -20.03 -34.56
N GLN A 507 29.03 -19.60 -34.29
CA GLN A 507 29.57 -19.54 -32.92
C GLN A 507 28.72 -18.63 -32.02
N HIS A 508 28.21 -17.51 -32.53
CA HIS A 508 27.32 -16.63 -31.79
C HIS A 508 25.85 -17.08 -31.82
N ASN A 509 25.33 -17.50 -32.98
CA ASN A 509 23.97 -17.98 -33.14
C ASN A 509 23.94 -19.23 -34.05
N PRO A 510 23.72 -20.43 -33.49
CA PRO A 510 23.68 -21.66 -34.27
C PRO A 510 22.59 -21.71 -35.37
N MET A 511 21.52 -20.90 -35.24
CA MET A 511 20.48 -20.78 -36.27
C MET A 511 20.92 -19.94 -37.48
N ALA A 512 22.12 -19.32 -37.44
CA ALA A 512 22.68 -18.59 -38.58
C ALA A 512 22.92 -19.49 -39.80
N LEU A 513 23.06 -20.81 -39.58
CA LEU A 513 23.16 -21.81 -40.65
C LEU A 513 22.05 -21.69 -41.71
N GLN A 514 20.84 -21.26 -41.33
CA GLN A 514 19.71 -21.08 -42.26
C GLN A 514 19.97 -20.05 -43.37
N TYR A 515 20.89 -19.11 -43.14
CA TYR A 515 21.23 -18.04 -44.07
C TYR A 515 22.53 -18.32 -44.83
N ALA A 516 23.27 -19.38 -44.49
CA ALA A 516 24.46 -19.75 -45.23
C ALA A 516 24.11 -20.20 -46.66
N SER A 517 25.08 -20.11 -47.56
CA SER A 517 24.93 -20.63 -48.93
C SER A 517 24.55 -22.11 -48.92
N GLU A 518 23.90 -22.58 -49.98
CA GLU A 518 23.53 -23.99 -50.10
C GLU A 518 24.75 -24.92 -49.97
N ALA A 519 25.87 -24.54 -50.58
CA ALA A 519 27.14 -25.25 -50.46
C ALA A 519 27.61 -25.38 -49.00
N LEU A 520 27.51 -24.31 -48.19
CA LEU A 520 27.90 -24.34 -46.78
C LEU A 520 26.87 -25.04 -45.88
N ARG A 521 25.60 -25.13 -46.30
CA ARG A 521 24.58 -25.98 -45.63
C ARG A 521 24.73 -27.46 -45.96
N GLU A 522 25.57 -27.79 -46.94
CA GLU A 522 26.03 -29.16 -47.27
C GLU A 522 27.43 -29.48 -46.72
N ASP A 523 28.16 -28.46 -46.24
CA ASP A 523 29.46 -28.64 -45.62
C ASP A 523 29.30 -29.27 -44.23
N LEU A 524 29.80 -30.50 -44.11
CA LEU A 524 29.66 -31.30 -42.91
C LEU A 524 30.28 -30.62 -41.68
N ASP A 525 31.42 -29.94 -41.82
CA ASP A 525 32.13 -29.32 -40.70
C ASP A 525 31.31 -28.15 -40.14
N ILE A 526 30.72 -27.35 -41.04
CA ILE A 526 29.88 -26.20 -40.70
C ILE A 526 28.58 -26.64 -40.03
N VAL A 527 27.93 -27.65 -40.59
CA VAL A 527 26.68 -28.22 -40.06
C VAL A 527 26.92 -28.84 -38.68
N LEU A 528 28.01 -29.59 -38.49
CA LEU A 528 28.37 -30.15 -37.19
C LEU A 528 28.67 -29.07 -36.15
N LEU A 529 29.36 -27.99 -36.54
CA LEU A 529 29.63 -26.84 -35.65
C LEU A 529 28.32 -26.24 -35.11
N ALA A 530 27.30 -26.07 -35.96
CA ALA A 530 26.01 -25.54 -35.56
C ALA A 530 25.22 -26.51 -34.67
N ILE A 531 25.17 -27.79 -35.05
CA ILE A 531 24.43 -28.82 -34.31
C ILE A 531 24.99 -29.04 -32.91
N ARG A 532 26.33 -29.03 -32.74
CA ARG A 532 26.97 -29.17 -31.43
C ARG A 532 26.53 -28.11 -30.43
N ARG A 533 26.22 -26.89 -30.90
CA ARG A 533 25.73 -25.80 -30.04
C ARG A 533 24.22 -25.80 -29.89
N ASN A 534 23.48 -26.18 -30.92
CA ASN A 534 22.03 -26.31 -30.85
C ASN A 534 21.52 -27.36 -31.85
N GLY A 535 21.01 -28.47 -31.32
CA GLY A 535 20.51 -29.57 -32.13
C GLY A 535 19.40 -29.20 -33.12
N LYS A 536 18.65 -28.11 -32.87
CA LYS A 536 17.63 -27.60 -33.79
C LYS A 536 18.22 -27.07 -35.10
N ALA A 537 19.52 -26.77 -35.15
CA ALA A 537 20.21 -26.27 -36.34
C ALA A 537 20.17 -27.26 -37.51
N LEU A 538 20.06 -28.56 -37.21
CA LEU A 538 19.96 -29.62 -38.22
C LEU A 538 18.80 -29.38 -39.20
N SER A 539 17.70 -28.78 -38.75
CA SER A 539 16.55 -28.43 -39.61
C SER A 539 16.89 -27.49 -40.77
N TYR A 540 18.01 -26.78 -40.69
CA TYR A 540 18.49 -25.86 -41.71
C TYR A 540 19.60 -26.42 -42.60
N ALA A 541 20.17 -27.59 -42.26
CA ALA A 541 21.11 -28.29 -43.13
C ALA A 541 20.42 -28.76 -44.42
N SER A 542 21.18 -29.17 -45.43
CA SER A 542 20.59 -29.75 -46.64
C SER A 542 19.79 -31.02 -46.34
N LYS A 543 18.79 -31.33 -47.18
CA LYS A 543 17.96 -32.54 -47.04
C LYS A 543 18.81 -33.82 -46.95
N LYS A 544 19.96 -33.84 -47.63
CA LYS A 544 20.93 -34.95 -47.61
C LYS A 544 21.50 -35.19 -46.21
N LEU A 545 21.81 -34.12 -45.47
CA LEU A 545 22.39 -34.18 -44.13
C LEU A 545 21.34 -34.29 -43.00
N GLN A 546 20.06 -34.02 -43.28
CA GLN A 546 18.96 -34.17 -42.32
C GLN A 546 18.58 -35.63 -42.01
N CYS A 547 19.12 -36.61 -42.75
CA CYS A 547 18.81 -38.03 -42.59
C CYS A 547 19.35 -38.63 -41.26
N LYS A 548 18.69 -39.70 -40.79
CA LYS A 548 18.83 -40.35 -39.46
C LYS A 548 20.27 -40.65 -38.98
N GLN A 549 21.26 -40.72 -39.87
CA GLN A 549 22.65 -41.03 -39.54
C GLN A 549 23.37 -39.89 -38.77
N TYR A 550 22.98 -38.62 -39.00
CA TYR A 550 23.60 -37.46 -38.34
C TYR A 550 22.96 -37.09 -37.01
N VAL A 551 21.69 -37.48 -36.79
CA VAL A 551 21.01 -37.42 -35.48
C VAL A 551 21.74 -38.27 -34.43
N ALA A 552 22.41 -39.35 -34.84
CA ALA A 552 23.22 -40.19 -33.94
C ALA A 552 24.47 -39.48 -33.40
N MET A 553 25.02 -38.49 -34.11
CA MET A 553 26.18 -37.70 -33.65
C MET A 553 25.83 -36.68 -32.55
N GLN A 554 24.55 -36.30 -32.36
CA GLN A 554 24.11 -35.51 -31.21
C GLN A 554 24.38 -36.24 -29.89
N ARG A 555 24.18 -37.57 -29.85
CA ARG A 555 24.29 -38.37 -28.62
C ARG A 555 25.70 -38.52 -28.07
N ASN A 556 26.74 -38.41 -28.90
CA ASN A 556 28.13 -38.48 -28.45
C ASN A 556 28.66 -37.14 -27.90
N ALA A 557 27.99 -36.02 -28.16
CA ALA A 557 28.38 -34.70 -27.64
C ALA A 557 27.92 -34.48 -26.18
N ASP A 558 26.79 -35.08 -25.79
CA ASP A 558 26.28 -35.01 -24.40
C ASP A 558 27.17 -35.76 -23.39
N VAL A 559 28.02 -36.69 -23.85
CA VAL A 559 28.92 -37.50 -23.00
C VAL A 559 30.23 -36.76 -22.68
N VAL A 560 30.62 -35.75 -23.47
CA VAL A 560 31.93 -35.08 -23.34
C VAL A 560 31.88 -33.80 -22.49
N ASN A 561 30.70 -33.24 -22.20
CA ASN A 561 30.53 -31.94 -21.51
C ASN A 561 30.11 -32.02 -20.02
N ARG A 562 30.37 -33.14 -19.32
CA ARG A 562 30.41 -33.14 -17.84
C ARG A 562 31.87 -32.98 -17.40
N GLU A 563 32.11 -31.97 -16.56
CA GLU A 563 33.44 -31.45 -16.18
C GLU A 563 34.49 -32.50 -15.77
N PRO A 564 35.79 -32.23 -16.04
CA PRO A 564 36.92 -32.93 -15.45
C PRO A 564 37.24 -32.30 -14.09
N ASN A 565 36.61 -32.78 -13.01
CA ASN A 565 37.06 -32.49 -11.65
C ASN A 565 36.78 -33.67 -10.71
N SER A 566 37.48 -34.77 -10.97
CA SER A 566 37.94 -35.71 -9.94
C SER A 566 39.00 -36.61 -10.55
N LEU A 567 40.27 -36.19 -10.44
CA LEU A 567 41.41 -37.10 -10.52
C LEU A 567 41.23 -38.15 -9.41
N SER A 568 40.80 -39.36 -9.76
CA SER A 568 41.12 -40.60 -9.05
C SER A 568 40.45 -41.76 -9.76
N SER A 569 41.24 -42.79 -10.04
CA SER A 569 40.92 -44.08 -10.67
C SER A 569 40.84 -44.08 -12.20
N TYR A 570 41.44 -45.12 -12.77
CA TYR A 570 41.60 -45.43 -14.19
C TYR A 570 42.90 -44.98 -14.87
N GLU A 571 44.02 -45.07 -14.13
CA GLU A 571 45.16 -45.83 -14.67
C GLU A 571 45.15 -47.21 -13.99
N GLU A 572 45.53 -48.26 -14.73
CA GLU A 572 45.44 -49.71 -14.41
C GLU A 572 44.01 -50.27 -14.57
N GLU A 573 43.67 -51.09 -15.56
CA GLU A 573 44.33 -52.27 -16.07
C GLU A 573 44.27 -52.35 -17.60
N LYS A 574 45.46 -52.33 -18.22
CA LYS A 574 45.67 -52.97 -19.51
C LYS A 574 45.60 -54.49 -19.33
N ALA A 575 45.15 -55.15 -20.40
CA ALA A 575 45.43 -56.54 -20.74
C ALA A 575 44.74 -57.62 -19.89
N SER A 576 43.76 -58.29 -20.51
CA SER A 576 43.66 -59.76 -20.60
C SER A 576 42.19 -60.16 -20.71
N ILE A 577 41.71 -60.51 -21.90
CA ILE A 577 40.56 -61.42 -22.01
C ILE A 577 40.83 -62.42 -23.14
N PRO A 578 41.08 -63.70 -22.81
CA PRO A 578 41.26 -64.76 -23.79
C PRO A 578 39.94 -65.44 -24.19
N LEU A 579 39.98 -65.99 -25.40
CA LEU A 579 39.15 -67.03 -26.01
C LEU A 579 38.70 -68.15 -25.05
N LYS A 580 37.38 -68.42 -24.96
CA LYS A 580 36.68 -69.64 -25.45
C LYS A 580 35.37 -69.92 -24.69
N ASN A 581 34.33 -70.26 -25.48
CA ASN A 581 33.39 -71.40 -25.35
C ASN A 581 33.21 -72.02 -23.95
N ARG A 582 32.00 -72.35 -23.49
CA ARG A 582 31.16 -73.42 -24.07
C ARG A 582 29.84 -73.54 -23.27
N MET A 583 28.72 -73.73 -23.99
CA MET A 583 27.53 -74.54 -23.64
C MET A 583 26.87 -74.36 -22.26
N LYS A 584 25.65 -73.80 -22.27
CA LYS A 584 24.38 -74.53 -22.07
C LYS A 584 24.24 -75.23 -20.71
N ASN A 585 23.29 -74.74 -19.92
CA ASN A 585 22.19 -75.56 -19.42
C ASN A 585 20.95 -74.65 -19.36
N THR A 586 19.93 -74.87 -20.20
CA THR A 586 18.83 -75.83 -19.98
C THR A 586 18.24 -75.67 -18.56
N SER A 587 16.95 -75.62 -18.33
CA SER A 587 15.72 -75.55 -19.10
C SER A 587 14.61 -75.47 -18.04
N LYS A 588 13.40 -75.09 -18.45
CA LYS A 588 12.14 -75.47 -17.79
C LYS A 588 11.90 -74.96 -16.35
N LYS A 589 10.99 -73.99 -16.26
CA LYS A 589 9.63 -74.24 -15.75
C LYS A 589 8.73 -73.13 -16.30
N ALA A 590 7.96 -73.40 -17.35
CA ALA A 590 6.72 -74.19 -17.37
C ALA A 590 5.52 -73.36 -16.93
N LEU A 591 4.43 -73.49 -17.70
CA LEU A 591 3.06 -73.04 -17.39
C LEU A 591 2.92 -71.50 -17.32
N ARG A 592 1.90 -70.86 -17.88
CA ARG A 592 0.56 -71.30 -18.29
C ARG A 592 -0.02 -70.16 -19.14
N ARG A 593 -0.49 -70.49 -20.33
CA ARG A 593 -1.89 -70.33 -20.79
C ARG A 593 -2.46 -68.90 -20.83
N LYS A 594 -2.93 -68.55 -22.04
CA LYS A 594 -4.21 -67.90 -22.40
C LYS A 594 -4.54 -66.59 -21.66
N LYS A 595 -4.78 -65.48 -22.34
CA LYS A 595 -5.61 -65.28 -23.54
C LYS A 595 -4.99 -64.27 -24.48
#